data_AF-A0A820BJ47-F1
#
_entry.id   AF-A0A820BJ47-F1
#
_cell.length_a   1.000
_cell.length_b   1.000
_cell.length_c   1.000
_cell.angle_alpha   90.00
_cell.angle_beta   90.00
_cell.angle_gamma   90.00
#
_symmetry.space_group_name_H-M   'P 1'
#
loop_
_entity.id
_entity.type
_entity.pdbx_description
1 polymer ?
#
loop_
_entity_poly.entity_id
_entity_poly.type
_entity_poly.pdbx_seq_one_letter_code
_entity_poly.pdbx_strand_id
1 'polypeptide(L)'
;MVISLHKIGYGHIGGVKEQLTQINNMVQLSLKHQQQLKTIDVKPPRGILLYRPPGAGKTLIARAVANETGAFLFLIHGPEIMSKLSGESEFNLRKAFEEAKKV
;
A
#
# COMPACT_ATOMS: atom_id res chain seq x y z
N MET A 1 -13.09 -0.86 5.68
CA MET A 1 -13.93 -1.37 4.57
C MET A 1 -13.10 -2.35 3.76
N VAL A 2 -13.45 -3.64 3.74
CA VAL A 2 -12.74 -4.64 2.92
C VAL A 2 -13.33 -4.60 1.52
N ILE A 3 -12.65 -3.94 0.59
CA ILE A 3 -13.11 -3.90 -0.81
C ILE A 3 -12.68 -5.21 -1.46
N SER A 4 -13.64 -6.00 -1.93
CA SER A 4 -13.38 -7.19 -2.75
C SER A 4 -12.55 -6.75 -3.95
N LEU A 5 -11.30 -7.23 -4.04
CA LEU A 5 -10.40 -6.84 -5.11
C LEU A 5 -10.94 -7.39 -6.43
N HIS A 6 -11.52 -6.52 -7.26
CA HIS A 6 -11.64 -6.80 -8.69
C HIS A 6 -10.27 -7.30 -9.20
N LYS A 7 -10.26 -8.38 -9.98
CA LYS A 7 -9.06 -9.05 -10.55
C LYS A 7 -8.26 -8.12 -11.46
N ILE A 8 -7.63 -7.09 -10.89
CA ILE A 8 -6.71 -6.17 -11.57
C ILE A 8 -5.32 -6.71 -11.29
N GLY A 9 -4.69 -7.31 -12.31
CA GLY A 9 -3.31 -7.77 -12.28
C GLY A 9 -2.37 -6.88 -13.09
N TYR A 10 -1.09 -7.22 -13.14
CA TYR A 10 -0.08 -6.42 -13.86
C TYR A 10 -0.37 -6.26 -15.36
N GLY A 11 -1.09 -7.21 -15.96
CA GLY A 11 -1.51 -7.14 -17.37
C GLY A 11 -2.44 -5.97 -17.70
N HIS A 12 -3.06 -5.34 -16.69
CA HIS A 12 -3.97 -4.20 -16.88
C HIS A 12 -3.24 -2.84 -16.82
N ILE A 13 -1.92 -2.82 -16.63
CA ILE A 13 -1.15 -1.60 -16.43
C ILE A 13 -0.10 -1.44 -17.54
N GLY A 14 -0.32 -0.47 -18.43
CA GLY A 14 0.60 -0.15 -19.52
C GLY A 14 1.72 0.82 -19.13
N GLY A 15 2.91 0.63 -19.70
CA GLY A 15 3.98 1.63 -19.71
C GLY A 15 4.67 1.92 -18.37
N VAL A 16 4.48 1.07 -17.35
CA VAL A 16 5.05 1.27 -15.99
C VAL A 16 5.63 -0.01 -15.38
N LYS A 17 6.12 -0.91 -16.23
CA LYS A 17 6.62 -2.23 -15.81
C LYS A 17 7.79 -2.12 -14.83
N GLU A 18 8.74 -1.22 -15.07
CA GLU A 18 9.92 -1.05 -14.20
C GLU A 18 9.52 -0.61 -12.78
N GLN A 19 8.62 0.38 -12.68
CA GLN A 19 8.13 0.86 -11.39
C GLN A 19 7.35 -0.21 -10.64
N LEU A 20 6.53 -1.01 -11.36
CA LEU A 20 5.84 -2.16 -10.78
C LEU A 20 6.82 -3.19 -10.23
N THR A 21 7.88 -3.51 -10.96
CA THR A 21 8.92 -4.44 -10.50
C THR A 21 9.62 -3.90 -9.25
N GLN A 22 9.96 -2.61 -9.19
CA GLN A 22 10.57 -2.00 -8.01
C GLN A 22 9.66 -2.08 -6.79
N ILE A 23 8.39 -1.71 -6.95
CA ILE A 23 7.38 -1.76 -5.87
C ILE A 23 7.18 -3.20 -5.41
N ASN A 24 7.05 -4.16 -6.33
CA ASN A 24 6.87 -5.57 -6.01
C ASN A 24 8.08 -6.12 -5.23
N ASN A 25 9.30 -5.81 -5.66
CA ASN A 25 10.51 -6.24 -4.95
C ASN A 25 10.54 -5.69 -3.52
N MET A 26 10.21 -4.40 -3.32
CA MET A 26 10.16 -3.80 -1.99
C MET A 26 9.09 -4.45 -1.10
N VAL A 27 7.89 -4.69 -1.64
CA VAL A 27 6.80 -5.34 -0.91
C VAL A 27 7.14 -6.80 -0.55
N GLN A 28 7.70 -7.56 -1.50
CA GLN A 28 8.12 -8.94 -1.25
C GLN A 28 9.27 -9.04 -0.25
N LEU A 29 10.23 -8.12 -0.30
CA LEU A 29 11.32 -8.05 0.68
C LEU A 29 10.75 -7.82 2.09
N SER A 30 9.81 -6.88 2.23
CA SER A 30 9.18 -6.56 3.51
C SER A 30 8.24 -7.64 4.04
N LEU A 31 7.59 -8.43 3.17
CA LEU A 31 6.65 -9.48 3.59
C LEU A 31 7.32 -10.85 3.78
N LYS A 32 8.18 -11.28 2.85
CA LYS A 32 8.75 -12.65 2.84
C LYS A 32 10.13 -12.75 3.47
N HIS A 33 10.95 -11.70 3.40
CA HIS A 33 12.37 -11.77 3.73
C HIS A 33 12.74 -11.03 5.03
N GLN A 34 11.78 -10.81 5.95
CA GLN A 34 12.04 -10.14 7.23
C GLN A 34 13.12 -10.84 8.06
N GLN A 35 13.21 -12.17 8.01
CA GLN A 35 14.22 -12.91 8.77
C GLN A 35 15.64 -12.68 8.22
N GLN A 36 15.79 -12.63 6.90
CA GLN A 36 17.08 -12.36 6.24
C GLN A 36 17.55 -10.91 6.50
N LEU A 37 16.61 -9.97 6.56
CA LEU A 37 16.92 -8.58 6.91
C LEU A 37 17.42 -8.44 8.36
N LYS A 38 16.87 -9.23 9.29
CA LYS A 38 17.34 -9.26 10.69
C LYS A 38 18.75 -9.81 10.82
N THR A 39 19.14 -10.78 9.99
CA THR A 39 20.50 -11.37 10.05
C THR A 39 21.59 -10.42 9.54
N ILE A 40 21.24 -9.44 8.70
CA ILE A 40 22.19 -8.50 8.08
C ILE A 40 22.09 -7.10 8.74
N ASP A 41 21.29 -6.97 9.82
CA ASP A 41 20.97 -5.70 10.50
C ASP A 41 20.49 -4.57 9.55
N VAL A 42 19.80 -4.95 8.48
CA VAL A 42 19.23 -4.00 7.52
C VAL A 42 17.76 -3.79 7.82
N LYS A 43 17.34 -2.54 7.94
CA LYS A 43 15.92 -2.20 8.15
C LYS A 43 15.13 -2.37 6.86
N PRO A 44 13.97 -3.05 6.88
CA PRO A 44 13.09 -3.14 5.72
C PRO A 44 12.62 -1.75 5.28
N PRO A 45 12.36 -1.54 3.97
CA PRO A 45 11.71 -0.34 3.49
C PRO A 45 10.30 -0.21 4.11
N ARG A 46 10.00 0.94 4.70
CA ARG A 46 8.78 1.16 5.52
C ARG A 46 7.59 1.73 4.75
N GLY A 47 7.79 2.23 3.53
CA GLY A 47 6.74 2.87 2.77
C GLY A 47 7.17 3.25 1.37
N ILE A 48 6.17 3.42 0.50
CA ILE A 48 6.35 3.80 -0.91
C ILE A 48 5.46 5.00 -1.17
N LEU A 49 6.04 6.08 -1.69
CA LEU A 49 5.30 7.26 -2.13
C LEU A 49 5.18 7.25 -3.66
N LEU A 50 3.94 7.20 -4.16
CA LEU A 50 3.68 7.29 -5.60
C LEU A 50 3.31 8.73 -5.97
N TYR A 51 4.21 9.47 -6.63
CA TYR A 51 3.98 10.84 -7.13
C TYR A 51 3.95 10.92 -8.67
N ARG A 52 2.96 11.64 -9.25
CA ARG A 52 2.60 11.78 -10.70
C ARG A 52 1.28 12.58 -10.83
N PRO A 53 1.00 13.18 -12.00
CA PRO A 53 -0.29 13.81 -12.31
C PRO A 53 -1.51 12.89 -12.08
N PRO A 54 -2.71 13.46 -11.89
CA PRO A 54 -3.95 12.68 -11.81
C PRO A 54 -4.16 11.88 -13.10
N GLY A 55 -4.78 10.70 -12.99
CA GLY A 55 -5.01 9.80 -14.14
C GLY A 55 -3.85 8.87 -14.50
N ALA A 56 -2.66 9.02 -13.89
CA ALA A 56 -1.49 8.18 -14.20
C ALA A 56 -1.53 6.75 -13.59
N GLY A 57 -2.68 6.26 -13.13
CA GLY A 57 -2.85 4.86 -12.69
C GLY A 57 -2.27 4.51 -11.31
N LYS A 58 -2.01 5.48 -10.43
CA LYS A 58 -1.44 5.26 -9.07
C LYS A 58 -2.24 4.28 -8.23
N THR A 59 -3.54 4.52 -8.15
CA THR A 59 -4.48 3.69 -7.39
C THR A 59 -4.61 2.30 -8.03
N LEU A 60 -4.49 2.21 -9.35
CA LEU A 60 -4.48 0.93 -10.07
C LEU A 60 -3.22 0.12 -9.75
N ILE A 61 -2.05 0.77 -9.72
CA ILE A 61 -0.78 0.14 -9.33
C ILE A 61 -0.86 -0.45 -7.92
N ALA A 62 -1.36 0.31 -6.93
CA ALA A 62 -1.49 -0.19 -5.57
C ALA A 62 -2.41 -1.41 -5.47
N ARG A 63 -3.54 -1.41 -6.20
CA ARG A 63 -4.47 -2.54 -6.27
C ARG A 63 -3.86 -3.77 -6.94
N ALA A 64 -3.16 -3.58 -8.06
CA ALA A 64 -2.51 -4.68 -8.77
C ALA A 64 -1.41 -5.31 -7.93
N VAL A 65 -0.57 -4.50 -7.26
CA VAL A 65 0.47 -5.04 -6.37
C VAL A 65 -0.16 -5.85 -5.24
N ALA A 66 -1.18 -5.34 -4.56
CA ALA A 66 -1.84 -6.07 -3.48
C ALA A 66 -2.45 -7.40 -3.95
N ASN A 67 -3.09 -7.41 -5.13
CA ASN A 67 -3.63 -8.62 -5.74
C ASN A 67 -2.56 -9.67 -6.03
N GLU A 68 -1.48 -9.26 -6.67
CA GLU A 68 -0.42 -10.16 -7.14
C GLU A 68 0.43 -10.69 -5.97
N THR A 69 0.62 -9.89 -4.93
CA THR A 69 1.33 -10.34 -3.72
C THR A 69 0.44 -11.09 -2.74
N GLY A 70 -0.88 -11.11 -2.96
CA GLY A 70 -1.86 -11.63 -1.99
C GLY A 70 -1.89 -10.85 -0.68
N ALA A 71 -1.48 -9.57 -0.70
CA ALA A 71 -1.43 -8.74 0.49
C ALA A 71 -2.81 -8.11 0.74
N PHE A 72 -3.15 -7.93 2.02
CA PHE A 72 -4.36 -7.21 2.38
C PHE A 72 -4.21 -5.70 2.06
N LEU A 73 -5.14 -5.17 1.27
CA LEU A 73 -5.16 -3.74 0.90
C LEU A 73 -6.11 -2.95 1.80
N PHE A 74 -5.55 -2.20 2.73
CA PHE A 74 -6.31 -1.22 3.51
C PHE A 74 -6.32 0.14 2.77
N LEU A 75 -7.47 0.51 2.20
CA LEU A 75 -7.63 1.76 1.47
C LEU A 75 -8.26 2.83 2.39
N ILE A 76 -7.64 4.00 2.45
CA ILE A 76 -8.14 5.17 3.17
C ILE A 76 -8.19 6.33 2.20
N HIS A 77 -9.32 7.02 2.11
CA HIS A 77 -9.43 8.25 1.36
C HIS A 77 -9.11 9.45 2.27
N GLY A 78 -8.31 10.41 1.78
CA GLY A 78 -7.93 11.59 2.56
C GLY A 78 -9.11 12.33 3.23
N PRO A 79 -10.22 12.56 2.53
CA PRO A 79 -11.41 13.17 3.13
C PRO A 79 -12.05 12.35 4.27
N GLU A 80 -11.87 11.04 4.33
CA GLU A 80 -12.41 10.20 5.42
C GLU A 80 -11.64 10.40 6.74
N ILE A 81 -10.37 10.81 6.65
CA ILE A 81 -9.56 11.14 7.81
C ILE A 81 -9.84 12.57 8.28
N MET A 82 -10.10 13.49 7.35
CA MET A 82 -10.28 14.91 7.65
C MET A 82 -11.66 15.17 8.26
N SER A 83 -11.68 15.61 9.52
CA SER A 83 -12.89 16.12 10.18
C SER A 83 -12.82 17.63 10.40
N LYS A 84 -14.00 18.26 10.48
CA LYS A 84 -14.16 19.68 10.87
C LYS A 84 -13.83 19.92 12.36
N LEU A 85 -13.85 18.88 13.18
CA LEU A 85 -13.58 18.98 14.61
C LEU A 85 -12.09 18.74 14.90
N SER A 86 -11.47 19.67 15.64
CA SER A 86 -10.09 19.57 16.09
C SER A 86 -9.86 18.31 16.92
N GLY A 87 -8.86 17.50 16.56
CA GLY A 87 -8.49 16.26 17.25
C GLY A 87 -9.17 14.99 16.72
N GLU A 88 -10.33 15.09 16.06
CA GLU A 88 -11.03 13.92 15.52
C GLU A 88 -10.27 13.29 14.33
N SER A 89 -9.58 14.11 13.54
CA SER A 89 -8.75 13.62 12.42
C SER A 89 -7.60 12.72 12.90
N GLU A 90 -6.95 13.06 14.03
CA GLU A 90 -5.88 12.23 14.59
C GLU A 90 -6.44 10.91 15.13
N PHE A 91 -7.59 10.98 15.81
CA PHE A 91 -8.27 9.78 16.31
C PHE A 91 -8.63 8.82 15.17
N ASN A 92 -9.20 9.33 14.07
CA ASN A 92 -9.55 8.54 12.90
C ASN A 92 -8.33 7.90 12.25
N LEU A 93 -7.23 8.66 12.12
CA LEU A 93 -5.98 8.13 11.59
C LEU A 93 -5.41 7.02 12.46
N ARG A 94 -5.34 7.23 13.79
CA ARG A 94 -4.82 6.24 14.74
C ARG A 94 -5.65 4.96 14.70
N LYS A 95 -6.98 5.09 14.73
CA LYS A 95 -7.92 3.97 14.61
C LYS A 95 -7.71 3.19 13.30
N ALA A 96 -7.52 3.88 12.18
CA ALA A 96 -7.27 3.24 10.89
C ALA A 96 -5.98 2.40 10.90
N PHE A 97 -4.90 2.90 11.51
CA PHE A 97 -3.66 2.13 11.67
C PHE A 97 -3.80 0.96 12.66
N GLU A 98 -4.60 1.10 13.72
CA GLU A 98 -4.89 -0.01 14.63
C GLU A 98 -5.66 -1.14 13.94
N GLU A 99 -6.67 -0.80 13.13
CA GLU A 99 -7.39 -1.79 12.33
C GLU A 99 -6.47 -2.48 11.32
N ALA A 100 -5.58 -1.73 10.67
CA ALA A 100 -4.61 -2.30 9.73
C ALA A 100 -3.59 -3.25 10.38
N LYS A 101 -3.32 -3.13 11.69
CA LYS A 101 -2.44 -4.06 12.44
C LYS A 101 -3.12 -5.38 12.83
N LYS A 102 -4.46 -5.40 12.87
CA LYS A 102 -5.24 -6.58 13.28
C LYS A 102 -5.44 -7.59 12.16
N VAL A 103 -5.15 -7.19 10.91
CA VAL A 103 -5.24 -8.01 9.71
C VAL A 103 -3.87 -8.59 9.37
#